data_AF-A0A316M3V1-F1
#
_entry.id   AF-A0A316M3V1-F1
#
_cell.length_a   1.000
_cell.length_b   1.000
_cell.length_c   1.000
_cell.angle_alpha   90.00
_cell.angle_beta   90.00
_cell.angle_gamma   90.00
#
_symmetry.space_group_name_H-M   'P 1'
#
loop_
_entity.id
_entity.type
_entity.pdbx_description
1 polymer ?
#
loop_
_entity_poly.entity_id
_entity_poly.type
_entity_poly.pdbx_seq_one_letter_code
_entity_poly.pdbx_strand_id
1 'polypeptide(L)'
;MATPLELLKFNLQEKQYPYFDDVDLITLLESNDNNLLKASWKGCLLKANADDGVSLSSLKVDSNRDYWLNLAKQYEIEYKSSPEYKNSGYSGYKNFMRRADGQ
;
A
#
# COMPACT_ATOMS: atom_id res chain seq x y z
N MET A 1 -17.09 13.59 4.35
CA MET A 1 -15.80 12.95 4.68
C MET A 1 -15.53 11.94 3.57
N ALA A 2 -14.34 11.93 2.98
CA ALA A 2 -14.02 10.95 1.94
C ALA A 2 -13.95 9.55 2.56
N THR A 3 -14.54 8.56 1.89
CA THR A 3 -14.49 7.16 2.35
C THR A 3 -13.09 6.55 2.11
N PRO A 4 -12.69 5.50 2.84
CA PRO A 4 -11.43 4.79 2.57
C PRO A 4 -11.32 4.32 1.11
N LEU A 5 -12.43 3.91 0.51
CA LEU A 5 -12.52 3.53 -0.90
C LEU A 5 -12.23 4.72 -1.83
N GLU A 6 -12.82 5.88 -1.59
CA GLU A 6 -12.55 7.09 -2.39
C GLU A 6 -11.10 7.56 -2.27
N LEU A 7 -10.51 7.45 -1.07
CA LEU A 7 -9.09 7.76 -0.86
C LEU A 7 -8.21 6.76 -1.61
N LEU A 8 -8.57 5.48 -1.63
CA LEU A 8 -7.81 4.47 -2.37
C LEU A 8 -7.90 4.72 -3.89
N LYS A 9 -9.09 5.05 -4.40
CA LYS A 9 -9.28 5.46 -5.81
C LYS A 9 -8.41 6.66 -6.18
N PHE A 10 -8.32 7.63 -5.27
CA PHE A 10 -7.49 8.81 -5.44
C PHE A 10 -5.99 8.46 -5.47
N ASN A 11 -5.53 7.67 -4.50
CA ASN A 11 -4.13 7.24 -4.38
C ASN A 11 -3.67 6.43 -5.60
N LEU A 12 -4.55 5.56 -6.11
CA LEU A 12 -4.29 4.78 -7.31
C LEU A 12 -4.58 5.54 -8.61
N GLN A 13 -5.06 6.78 -8.52
CA GLN A 13 -5.39 7.64 -9.66
C GLN A 13 -6.37 6.98 -10.64
N GLU A 14 -7.37 6.25 -10.14
CA GLU A 14 -8.37 5.54 -10.98
C GLU A 14 -9.12 6.46 -11.95
N LYS A 15 -9.16 7.78 -11.67
CA LYS A 15 -9.74 8.77 -12.59
C LYS A 15 -8.90 8.96 -13.87
N GLN A 16 -7.57 8.87 -13.77
CA GLN A 16 -6.65 9.10 -14.88
C GLN A 16 -6.22 7.78 -15.52
N TYR A 17 -6.00 6.75 -14.69
CA TYR A 17 -5.56 5.43 -15.08
C TYR A 17 -6.51 4.38 -14.50
N PRO A 18 -7.73 4.25 -15.06
CA PRO A 18 -8.70 3.27 -14.59
C PRO A 18 -8.16 1.86 -14.79
N TYR A 19 -8.15 1.07 -13.72
CA TYR A 19 -7.67 -0.31 -13.73
C TYR A 19 -8.47 -1.22 -12.79
N PHE A 20 -8.91 -0.71 -11.64
CA PHE A 20 -9.67 -1.49 -10.66
C PHE A 20 -11.12 -1.03 -10.59
N ASP A 21 -12.04 -1.98 -10.51
CA ASP A 21 -13.42 -1.68 -10.16
C ASP A 21 -13.58 -1.49 -8.64
N ASP A 22 -14.70 -0.92 -8.21
CA ASP A 22 -15.01 -0.69 -6.79
C ASP A 22 -14.89 -1.98 -5.95
N VAL A 23 -15.31 -3.12 -6.50
CA VAL A 23 -15.23 -4.43 -5.84
C VAL A 23 -13.78 -4.87 -5.65
N ASP A 24 -12.92 -4.64 -6.64
CA ASP A 24 -11.49 -4.97 -6.55
C ASP A 24 -10.81 -4.12 -5.50
N LEU A 25 -11.15 -2.82 -5.43
CA LEU A 25 -10.60 -1.89 -4.46
C LEU A 25 -11.04 -2.20 -3.03
N ILE A 26 -12.30 -2.61 -2.84
CA ILE A 26 -12.80 -3.10 -1.55
C ILE A 26 -12.01 -4.35 -1.14
N THR A 27 -11.90 -5.33 -2.05
CA THR A 27 -11.15 -6.57 -1.80
C THR A 27 -9.68 -6.27 -1.48
N LEU A 28 -9.08 -5.31 -2.18
CA LEU A 28 -7.71 -4.87 -1.96
C LEU A 28 -7.54 -4.25 -0.57
N LEU A 29 -8.48 -3.42 -0.10
CA LEU A 29 -8.49 -2.89 1.26
C LEU A 29 -8.59 -4.02 2.30
N GLU A 30 -9.57 -4.91 2.14
CA GLU A 30 -9.83 -5.98 3.10
C GLU A 30 -8.63 -6.93 3.23
N SER A 31 -7.99 -7.29 2.11
CA SER A 31 -6.79 -8.14 2.10
C SER A 31 -5.56 -7.49 2.74
N ASN A 32 -5.58 -6.17 2.92
CA ASN A 32 -4.48 -5.38 3.48
C ASN A 32 -4.85 -4.76 4.82
N ASP A 33 -5.66 -5.47 5.62
CA ASP A 33 -6.02 -5.09 6.99
C ASP A 33 -6.80 -3.76 7.06
N ASN A 34 -7.50 -3.39 5.99
CA ASN A 34 -8.12 -2.08 5.79
C ASN A 34 -7.11 -0.90 5.90
N ASN A 35 -5.82 -1.17 5.75
CA ASN A 35 -4.79 -0.15 5.78
C ASN A 35 -4.64 0.49 4.38
N LEU A 36 -4.98 1.77 4.31
CA LEU A 36 -4.98 2.53 3.07
C LEU A 36 -3.60 2.60 2.40
N LEU A 37 -2.53 2.79 3.18
CA LEU A 37 -1.17 2.90 2.65
C LEU A 37 -0.70 1.55 2.08
N LYS A 38 -0.97 0.45 2.80
CA LYS A 38 -0.63 -0.90 2.37
C LYS A 38 -1.39 -1.31 1.12
N ALA A 39 -2.69 -1.01 1.05
CA ALA A 39 -3.51 -1.22 -0.13
C ALA A 39 -3.03 -0.37 -1.32
N SER A 40 -2.68 0.90 -1.10
CA SER A 40 -2.16 1.79 -2.14
C SER A 40 -0.83 1.30 -2.69
N TRP A 41 0.08 0.85 -1.81
CA TRP A 41 1.34 0.22 -2.19
C TRP A 41 1.10 -1.01 -3.08
N LYS A 42 0.24 -1.94 -2.64
CA LYS A 42 -0.06 -3.16 -3.38
C LYS A 42 -0.74 -2.87 -4.73
N GLY A 43 -1.66 -1.92 -4.77
CA GLY A 43 -2.35 -1.49 -5.99
C GLY A 43 -1.38 -0.91 -7.02
N CYS A 44 -0.43 -0.08 -6.60
CA CYS A 44 0.61 0.45 -7.49
C CYS A 44 1.48 -0.66 -8.10
N LEU A 45 1.85 -1.68 -7.32
CA LEU A 45 2.61 -2.83 -7.84
C LEU A 45 1.84 -3.63 -8.89
N LEU A 46 0.52 -3.80 -8.69
CA LEU A 46 -0.35 -4.48 -9.65
C LEU A 46 -0.45 -3.70 -10.96
N LYS A 47 -0.61 -2.37 -10.90
CA LYS A 47 -0.57 -1.50 -12.08
C LYS A 47 0.77 -1.56 -12.80
N ALA A 48 1.87 -1.50 -12.06
CA ALA A 48 3.22 -1.63 -12.62
C ALA A 48 3.44 -2.97 -13.34
N ASN A 49 2.80 -4.05 -12.86
CA ASN A 49 2.87 -5.37 -13.49
C ASN A 49 2.03 -5.44 -14.77
N ALA A 50 0.82 -4.86 -14.75
CA ALA A 50 -0.04 -4.80 -15.93
C ALA A 50 0.53 -3.90 -17.05
N ASP A 51 1.21 -2.83 -16.67
CA ASP A 51 1.81 -1.85 -17.58
C ASP A 51 3.17 -2.32 -18.17
N ASP A 52 3.78 -3.39 -17.63
CA ASP A 52 5.06 -3.97 -18.10
C ASP A 52 4.98 -4.65 -19.47
N GLY A 53 3.86 -4.51 -20.18
CA GLY A 53 3.75 -4.86 -21.58
C GLY A 53 3.88 -6.36 -21.85
N VAL A 54 2.74 -7.01 -22.08
CA VAL A 54 2.72 -8.14 -23.01
C VAL A 54 3.35 -7.65 -24.31
N SER A 55 4.56 -8.13 -24.60
CA SER A 55 5.35 -7.72 -25.76
C SER A 55 4.72 -8.28 -27.04
N LEU A 56 3.58 -7.72 -27.47
CA LEU A 56 3.00 -8.03 -28.77
C LEU A 56 3.78 -7.25 -29.83
N SER A 57 4.80 -7.93 -30.38
CA SER A 57 5.55 -7.62 -31.60
C SER A 57 5.21 -6.26 -32.26
N SER A 58 6.09 -5.28 -32.06
CA SER A 58 6.27 -4.07 -32.90
C SER A 58 5.57 -2.75 -32.53
N LEU A 59 4.94 -2.60 -31.36
CA LEU A 59 4.53 -1.27 -30.86
C LEU A 59 5.09 -1.04 -29.46
N LYS A 60 6.17 -0.26 -29.35
CA LYS A 60 6.62 0.29 -28.05
C LYS A 60 5.64 1.39 -27.64
N VAL A 61 4.69 1.05 -26.78
CA VAL A 61 3.99 2.06 -25.97
C VAL A 61 4.90 2.38 -24.79
N ASP A 62 5.11 3.66 -24.50
CA ASP A 62 5.86 4.09 -23.33
C ASP A 62 5.18 3.53 -22.07
N SER A 63 5.88 2.67 -21.35
CA SER A 63 5.37 2.04 -20.13
C SER A 63 5.45 3.02 -18.97
N ASN A 64 4.37 3.14 -18.21
CA ASN A 64 4.29 3.85 -16.94
C ASN A 64 4.75 2.97 -15.77
N ARG A 65 5.35 1.81 -16.00
CA ARG A 65 5.82 0.90 -14.95
C ARG A 65 6.72 1.61 -13.94
N ASP A 66 7.73 2.34 -14.37
CA ASP A 66 8.64 3.05 -13.47
C ASP A 66 7.90 4.10 -12.62
N TYR A 67 6.89 4.75 -13.19
CA TYR A 67 6.04 5.68 -12.45
C TYR A 67 5.32 4.96 -11.29
N TRP A 68 4.65 3.85 -11.59
CA TRP A 68 3.94 3.05 -10.59
C TRP A 68 4.88 2.44 -9.55
N LEU A 69 6.07 2.00 -9.92
CA LEU A 69 7.08 1.46 -8.99
C LEU A 69 7.60 2.53 -8.04
N ASN A 70 7.84 3.76 -8.53
CA ASN A 70 8.26 4.87 -7.68
C ASN A 70 7.16 5.27 -6.70
N LEU A 71 5.92 5.33 -7.15
CA LEU A 71 4.76 5.61 -6.30
C LEU A 71 4.55 4.51 -5.24
N ALA A 72 4.67 3.25 -5.64
CA ALA A 72 4.63 2.10 -4.74
C ALA A 72 5.68 2.22 -3.63
N LYS A 73 6.91 2.59 -3.98
CA LYS A 73 8.02 2.77 -3.03
C LYS A 73 7.75 3.90 -2.04
N GLN A 74 7.10 4.98 -2.48
CA GLN A 74 6.71 6.06 -1.58
C GLN A 74 5.70 5.58 -0.53
N TYR A 75 4.64 4.89 -0.96
CA TYR A 75 3.66 4.31 -0.04
C TYR A 75 4.25 3.27 0.91
N GLU A 76 5.22 2.48 0.46
CA GLU A 76 5.96 1.53 1.31
C GLU A 76 6.71 2.26 2.43
N ILE A 77 7.43 3.34 2.11
CA ILE A 77 8.20 4.14 3.08
C ILE A 77 7.26 4.77 4.11
N GLU A 78 6.14 5.33 3.65
CA GLU A 78 5.13 5.93 4.52
C GLU A 78 4.49 4.89 5.43
N TYR A 79 4.11 3.73 4.90
CA TYR A 79 3.58 2.62 5.67
C TYR A 79 4.58 2.14 6.74
N LYS A 80 5.86 1.95 6.39
CA LYS A 80 6.91 1.56 7.35
C LYS A 80 7.16 2.62 8.41
N SER A 81 6.93 3.89 8.10
CA SER A 81 7.09 5.01 9.03
C SER A 81 5.88 5.18 9.95
N SER A 82 4.71 4.65 9.54
CA SER A 82 3.46 4.74 10.27
C SER A 82 3.51 4.02 11.63
N PRO A 83 2.74 4.50 12.62
CA PRO A 83 2.63 3.83 13.92
C PRO A 83 2.03 2.42 13.80
N GLU A 84 1.22 2.15 12.77
CA GLU A 84 0.61 0.84 12.53
C GLU A 84 1.67 -0.24 12.28
N TYR A 85 2.66 0.06 11.43
CA TYR A 85 3.80 -0.84 11.23
C TYR A 85 4.63 -1.02 12.50
N LYS A 86 4.91 0.08 13.22
CA LYS A 86 5.73 0.06 14.45
C LYS A 86 5.09 -0.73 15.61
N ASN A 87 3.77 -0.79 15.68
CA ASN A 87 3.04 -1.57 16.68
C ASN A 87 2.83 -3.04 16.30
N SER A 88 3.03 -3.41 15.03
CA SER A 88 2.95 -4.82 14.58
C SER A 88 4.13 -5.68 15.04
N GLY A 89 5.26 -5.03 15.39
CA GLY A 89 6.43 -5.69 15.96
C GLY A 89 6.27 -5.90 17.47
N TYR A 90 5.93 -7.12 17.88
CA TYR A 90 6.00 -7.64 19.25
C TYR A 90 5.66 -6.59 20.33
N SER A 91 4.37 -6.51 20.68
CA SER A 91 3.90 -5.96 21.96
C SER A 91 4.35 -6.90 23.10
N GLY A 92 5.66 -7.05 23.28
CA GLY A 92 6.25 -7.61 24.46
C GLY A 92 6.19 -6.54 25.51
N TYR A 93 5.25 -6.67 26.45
CA TYR A 93 5.23 -5.93 27.70
C TYR A 93 6.67 -5.70 28.19
N LYS A 94 7.18 -4.47 28.10
CA LYS A 94 8.34 -4.07 28.90
C LYS A 94 7.83 -3.96 30.33
N ASN A 95 7.64 -5.10 30.97
CA ASN A 95 7.48 -5.21 32.41
C ASN A 95 8.77 -4.66 33.03
N PHE A 96 8.77 -3.36 33.34
CA PHE A 96 9.70 -2.77 34.28
C PHE A 96 9.35 -3.34 35.67
N MET A 97 9.79 -4.57 35.95
CA MET A 97 9.85 -5.07 37.32
C MET A 97 10.94 -4.26 38.03
N ARG A 98 10.55 -3.13 38.64
CA ARG A 98 11.35 -2.53 39.70
C ARG A 98 11.42 -3.58 40.82
N ARG A 99 12.61 -4.08 41.13
CA ARG A 99 12.81 -4.89 42.34
C ARG A 99 12.40 -4.02 43.52
N ALA A 100 11.39 -4.48 44.27
CA ALA A 100 10.91 -3.88 45.52
C ALA A 100 11.56 -4.60 46.73
N ASP A 101 12.85 -4.89 46.61
CA ASP A 101 13.73 -5.41 47.66
C ASP A 101 14.94 -4.47 47.62
N GLY A 102 15.27 -3.68 48.64
CA GLY A 102 14.89 -3.75 50.03
C GLY A 102 16.10 -3.99 50.92
N GLN A 103 17.15 -3.17 50.82
CA GLN A 103 18.08 -2.79 51.91
C GLN A 103 19.17 -1.83 51.42
#